data_AF-A0A7L4RRR3-F1
#
_entry.id   AF-A0A7L4RRR3-F1
#
_cell.length_a   1.000
_cell.length_b   1.000
_cell.length_c   1.000
_cell.angle_alpha   90.00
_cell.angle_beta   90.00
_cell.angle_gamma   90.00
#
_symmetry.space_group_name_H-M   'P 1'
#
loop_
_entity.id
_entity.type
_entity.pdbx_description
1 polymer ?
#
loop_
_entity_poly.entity_id
_entity_poly.type
_entity_poly.pdbx_seq_one_letter_code
_entity_poly.pdbx_strand_id
1 'polypeptide(L)'
;MNPKALVLTGYGINCDNETQYAFTSVGADADRVHINELISGERSLEDYQILFVPGGFSYGDELGAGKVLANKLKINLGEKVLEFIKQGKLVGGHCNGAQVLIKTGLIPALNEDYVTQTAT
;
A
#
# COMPACT_ATOMS: atom_id res chain seq x y z
N MET A 1 11.39 13.32 15.77
CA MET A 1 11.11 11.88 15.64
C MET A 1 11.04 11.59 14.14
N ASN A 2 11.67 10.52 13.66
CA ASN A 2 11.65 10.18 12.23
C ASN A 2 10.26 9.68 11.84
N PRO A 3 9.75 9.98 10.63
CA PRO A 3 8.48 9.42 10.16
C PRO A 3 8.62 7.91 9.96
N LYS A 4 7.62 7.15 10.42
CA LYS A 4 7.55 5.70 10.20
C LYS A 4 6.87 5.39 8.87
N ALA A 5 7.56 4.64 8.02
CA ALA A 5 7.06 4.20 6.72
C ALA A 5 6.84 2.69 6.69
N LEU A 6 5.61 2.26 6.38
CA LEU A 6 5.30 0.88 6.08
C LEU A 6 5.53 0.63 4.60
N VAL A 7 6.48 -0.23 4.27
CA VAL A 7 6.70 -0.77 2.94
C VAL A 7 5.97 -2.11 2.85
N LEU A 8 4.88 -2.15 2.10
CA LEU A 8 4.04 -3.34 2.01
C LEU A 8 4.80 -4.46 1.31
N THR A 9 4.77 -5.65 1.88
CA THR A 9 5.27 -6.87 1.25
C THR A 9 4.13 -7.87 1.04
N GLY A 10 4.35 -8.84 0.17
CA GLY A 10 3.33 -9.79 -0.25
C GLY A 10 3.86 -10.71 -1.34
N TYR A 11 3.11 -11.75 -1.65
CA TYR A 11 3.48 -12.67 -2.73
C TYR A 11 3.64 -11.93 -4.06
N GLY A 12 4.80 -12.07 -4.68
CA GLY A 12 5.12 -11.49 -5.99
C GLY A 12 5.52 -10.01 -5.98
N ILE A 13 5.42 -9.30 -4.84
CA ILE A 13 6.11 -8.01 -4.68
C ILE A 13 7.62 -8.31 -4.64
N ASN A 14 8.41 -7.55 -5.40
CA ASN A 14 9.85 -7.77 -5.51
C ASN A 14 10.69 -6.50 -5.41
N CYS A 15 10.04 -5.33 -5.32
CA CYS A 15 10.72 -4.04 -5.18
C CYS A 15 10.74 -3.49 -3.75
N ASP A 16 10.43 -4.32 -2.76
CA ASP A 16 10.26 -3.90 -1.36
C ASP A 16 11.59 -3.61 -0.64
N ASN A 17 12.69 -4.28 -1.01
CA ASN A 17 14.00 -4.03 -0.41
C ASN A 17 14.55 -2.65 -0.77
N GLU A 18 14.54 -2.30 -2.06
CA GLU A 18 14.99 -1.00 -2.53
C GLU A 18 14.05 0.13 -2.11
N THR A 19 12.75 -0.15 -1.97
CA THR A 19 11.78 0.83 -1.45
C THR A 19 12.08 1.14 0.02
N GLN A 20 12.31 0.10 0.84
CA GLN A 20 12.73 0.29 2.23
C GLN A 20 14.03 1.09 2.30
N TYR A 21 15.04 0.70 1.52
CA TYR A 21 16.31 1.40 1.46
C TYR A 21 16.12 2.88 1.08
N ALA A 22 15.29 3.18 0.08
CA ALA A 22 15.02 4.55 -0.35
C ALA A 22 14.42 5.41 0.77
N PHE A 23 13.42 4.91 1.49
CA PHE A 23 12.85 5.63 2.65
C PHE A 23 13.88 5.84 3.77
N THR A 24 14.64 4.81 4.12
CA THR A 24 15.68 4.91 5.14
C THR A 24 16.78 5.89 4.74
N SER A 25 17.15 5.94 3.45
CA SER A 25 18.18 6.85 2.94
C SER A 25 17.81 8.33 3.08
N VAL A 26 16.51 8.65 3.18
CA VAL A 26 15.98 10.01 3.37
C VAL A 26 15.50 10.28 4.80
N GLY A 27 15.84 9.41 5.76
CA GLY A 27 15.63 9.64 7.19
C GLY A 27 14.28 9.15 7.74
N ALA A 28 13.55 8.29 7.02
CA ALA A 28 12.38 7.61 7.55
C ALA A 28 12.75 6.27 8.22
N ASP A 29 12.02 5.90 9.27
CA ASP A 29 12.12 4.58 9.88
C ASP A 29 11.21 3.62 9.10
N ALA A 30 11.79 2.83 8.20
CA ALA A 30 11.03 2.04 7.22
C ALA A 30 10.98 0.56 7.57
N ASP A 31 9.75 0.04 7.77
CA ASP A 31 9.49 -1.37 8.05
C ASP A 31 8.89 -2.06 6.83
N ARG A 32 9.44 -3.22 6.48
CA ARG A 32 8.80 -4.15 5.55
C ARG A 32 7.75 -4.95 6.31
N VAL A 33 6.49 -4.86 5.89
CA VAL A 33 5.37 -5.53 6.57
C VAL A 33 4.54 -6.31 5.56
N HIS A 34 4.38 -7.61 5.78
CA HIS A 34 3.58 -8.45 4.92
C HIS A 34 2.10 -8.14 5.09
N ILE A 35 1.34 -8.12 3.98
CA ILE A 35 -0.10 -7.82 4.02
C ILE A 35 -0.87 -8.69 5.01
N ASN A 36 -0.49 -9.95 5.17
CA ASN A 36 -1.15 -10.84 6.13
C ASN A 36 -0.90 -10.46 7.60
N GLU A 37 0.23 -9.81 7.94
CA GLU A 37 0.49 -9.29 9.29
C GLU A 37 -0.46 -8.12 9.62
N LEU A 38 -0.81 -7.31 8.62
CA LEU A 38 -1.81 -6.25 8.76
C LEU A 38 -3.24 -6.81 8.88
N ILE A 39 -3.55 -7.86 8.11
CA ILE A 39 -4.86 -8.53 8.13
C ILE A 39 -5.08 -9.26 9.46
N SER A 40 -4.05 -9.93 9.99
CA SER A 40 -4.11 -10.63 11.27
C SER A 40 -4.12 -9.69 12.48
N GLY A 41 -3.66 -8.44 12.30
CA GLY A 41 -3.48 -7.47 13.38
C GLY A 41 -2.17 -7.63 14.15
N GLU A 42 -1.23 -8.46 13.67
CA GLU A 42 0.13 -8.55 14.21
C GLU A 42 0.88 -7.21 14.08
N ARG A 43 0.59 -6.47 13.00
CA ARG A 43 1.05 -5.09 12.80
C ARG A 43 -0.15 -4.18 12.57
N SER A 44 -0.09 -2.94 13.07
CA SER A 44 -1.15 -1.96 12.87
C SER A 44 -0.73 -0.87 11.89
N LEU A 45 -1.64 -0.45 11.00
CA LEU A 45 -1.44 0.74 10.16
C LEU A 45 -1.31 2.01 11.01
N GLU A 46 -1.86 2.04 12.22
CA GLU A 46 -1.84 3.21 13.11
C GLU A 46 -0.41 3.58 13.54
N ASP A 47 0.50 2.61 13.59
CA ASP A 47 1.91 2.78 13.99
C ASP A 47 2.74 3.59 12.99
N TYR A 48 2.19 3.86 11.80
CA TYR A 48 2.91 4.47 10.67
C TYR A 48 2.29 5.80 10.25
N GLN A 49 3.09 6.61 9.55
CA GLN A 49 2.65 7.86 8.91
C GLN A 49 2.65 7.73 7.37
N ILE A 50 3.28 6.69 6.83
CA ILE A 50 3.33 6.41 5.39
C ILE A 50 2.99 4.94 5.15
N LEU A 51 2.06 4.66 4.23
CA LEU A 51 1.82 3.35 3.64
C LEU A 51 2.30 3.39 2.20
N PHE A 52 3.25 2.52 1.84
CA PHE A 52 3.80 2.48 0.50
C PHE A 52 3.71 1.08 -0.10
N VAL A 53 3.12 0.98 -1.30
CA VAL A 53 2.96 -0.27 -2.05
C VAL A 53 4.06 -0.34 -3.13
N PRO A 54 5.05 -1.24 -3.01
CA PRO A 54 6.14 -1.35 -3.98
C PRO A 54 5.72 -1.98 -5.31
N GLY A 55 6.64 -1.92 -6.29
CA GLY A 55 6.55 -2.64 -7.55
C GLY A 55 6.73 -4.16 -7.44
N GLY A 56 6.50 -4.84 -8.56
CA GLY A 56 6.64 -6.28 -8.72
C GLY A 56 5.56 -6.89 -9.59
N PHE A 57 5.17 -8.12 -9.28
CA PHE A 57 4.14 -8.91 -9.96
C PHE A 57 3.26 -9.54 -8.90
N SER A 58 2.52 -8.73 -8.12
CA SER A 58 1.79 -9.23 -6.97
C SER A 58 0.79 -10.32 -7.39
N TYR A 59 0.89 -11.49 -6.73
CA TYR A 59 0.17 -12.72 -7.09
C TYR A 59 0.34 -13.14 -8.57
N GLY A 60 1.52 -12.89 -9.14
CA GLY A 60 1.87 -13.26 -10.51
C GLY A 60 1.10 -12.47 -11.59
N ASP A 61 0.32 -11.45 -11.20
CA ASP A 61 -0.57 -10.69 -12.08
C ASP A 61 -1.58 -11.56 -12.87
N GLU A 62 -1.86 -12.79 -12.40
CA GLU A 62 -2.65 -13.81 -13.12
C GLU A 62 -4.09 -13.36 -13.44
N LEU A 63 -4.69 -12.55 -12.56
CA LEU A 63 -6.04 -12.00 -12.72
C LEU A 63 -6.03 -10.52 -13.17
N GLY A 64 -4.90 -10.08 -13.73
CA GLY A 64 -4.62 -8.70 -14.08
C GLY A 64 -3.71 -8.02 -13.06
N ALA A 65 -2.84 -7.13 -13.55
CA ALA A 65 -1.75 -6.59 -12.77
C ALA A 65 -2.23 -5.88 -11.49
N GLY A 66 -1.73 -6.32 -10.33
CA GLY A 66 -2.12 -5.77 -9.03
C GLY A 66 -3.55 -6.08 -8.56
N LYS A 67 -4.36 -6.84 -9.33
CA LYS A 67 -5.80 -7.01 -9.04
C LYS A 67 -6.05 -7.79 -7.75
N VAL A 68 -5.32 -8.88 -7.53
CA VAL A 68 -5.50 -9.73 -6.33
C VAL A 68 -5.09 -8.96 -5.07
N LEU A 69 -3.96 -8.26 -5.12
CA LEU A 69 -3.49 -7.45 -4.00
C LEU A 69 -4.43 -6.28 -3.70
N ALA A 70 -4.95 -5.60 -4.73
CA ALA A 70 -5.96 -4.56 -4.57
C ALA A 70 -7.23 -5.07 -3.87
N ASN A 71 -7.75 -6.22 -4.30
CA ASN A 71 -8.92 -6.83 -3.66
C ASN A 71 -8.63 -7.19 -2.19
N LYS A 72 -7.45 -7.74 -1.89
CA LYS A 72 -7.05 -8.04 -0.51
C LYS A 72 -6.99 -6.79 0.36
N LEU A 73 -6.37 -5.71 -0.11
CA LEU A 73 -6.35 -4.43 0.59
C LEU A 73 -7.76 -3.89 0.80
N LYS A 74 -8.58 -3.84 -0.27
CA LYS A 74 -9.95 -3.29 -0.21
C LYS A 74 -10.85 -4.06 0.76
N ILE A 75 -10.84 -5.39 0.70
CA ILE A 75 -11.75 -6.23 1.48
C ILE A 75 -11.34 -6.28 2.95
N ASN A 76 -10.04 -6.35 3.26
CA ASN A 76 -9.58 -6.62 4.62
C ASN A 76 -9.10 -5.37 5.35
N LEU A 77 -8.65 -4.35 4.62
CA LEU A 77 -7.97 -3.17 5.18
C LEU A 77 -8.58 -1.86 4.68
N GLY A 78 -9.64 -1.89 3.86
CA GLY A 78 -10.21 -0.71 3.20
C GLY A 78 -10.58 0.40 4.18
N GLU A 79 -11.37 0.08 5.21
CA GLU A 79 -11.77 1.06 6.24
C GLU A 79 -10.56 1.65 6.98
N LYS A 80 -9.57 0.80 7.32
CA LYS A 80 -8.33 1.24 7.99
C LYS A 80 -7.50 2.17 7.11
N VAL A 81 -7.43 1.91 5.80
CA VAL A 81 -6.73 2.77 4.84
C VAL A 81 -7.46 4.10 4.65
N LEU A 82 -8.80 4.11 4.60
CA LEU A 82 -9.57 5.35 4.52
C LEU A 82 -9.38 6.21 5.78
N GLU A 83 -9.41 5.61 6.96
CA GLU A 83 -9.13 6.31 8.21
C GLU A 83 -7.68 6.84 8.25
N PHE A 84 -6.72 6.06 7.76
CA PHE A 84 -5.33 6.48 7.62
C PHE A 84 -5.20 7.73 6.73
N ILE A 85 -5.88 7.76 5.58
CA ILE A 85 -5.92 8.94 4.68
C ILE A 85 -6.61 10.13 5.36
N LYS A 86 -7.74 9.90 6.04
CA LYS A 86 -8.49 10.93 6.76
C LYS A 86 -7.66 11.60 7.86
N GLN A 87 -6.73 10.87 8.47
CA GLN A 87 -5.77 11.40 9.44
C GLN A 87 -4.64 12.23 8.79
N GLY A 88 -4.67 12.44 7.47
CA GLY A 88 -3.65 13.18 6.72
C GLY A 88 -2.36 12.39 6.49
N LYS A 89 -2.38 11.07 6.69
CA LYS A 89 -1.21 10.21 6.47
C LYS A 89 -1.08 9.85 4.99
N LEU A 90 0.15 9.51 4.57
CA LEU A 90 0.48 9.40 3.15
C LEU A 90 0.34 7.96 2.63
N VAL A 91 -0.36 7.80 1.51
CA VAL A 91 -0.44 6.53 0.77
C VAL A 91 0.20 6.70 -0.60
N GLY A 92 1.12 5.79 -0.97
CA GLY A 92 1.81 5.86 -2.25
C GLY A 92 2.16 4.48 -2.81
N GLY A 93 2.54 4.44 -4.09
CA GLY A 93 3.02 3.22 -4.73
C GLY A 93 3.54 3.47 -6.14
N HIS A 94 4.44 2.60 -6.60
CA HIS A 94 5.04 2.67 -7.94
C HIS A 94 4.87 1.35 -8.70
N CYS A 95 4.89 1.42 -10.04
CA CYS A 95 4.74 0.24 -10.92
C CYS A 95 3.49 -0.58 -10.54
N ASN A 96 3.65 -1.85 -10.12
CA ASN A 96 2.56 -2.70 -9.63
C ASN A 96 1.80 -2.07 -8.46
N GLY A 97 2.48 -1.39 -7.54
CA GLY A 97 1.85 -0.67 -6.45
C GLY A 97 0.93 0.47 -6.90
N ALA A 98 1.30 1.20 -7.97
CA ALA A 98 0.40 2.20 -8.54
C ALA A 98 -0.85 1.55 -9.14
N GLN A 99 -0.69 0.43 -9.85
CA GLN A 99 -1.81 -0.35 -10.40
C GLN A 99 -2.73 -0.89 -9.30
N VAL A 100 -2.16 -1.33 -8.17
CA VAL A 100 -2.91 -1.76 -6.98
C VAL A 100 -3.77 -0.61 -6.45
N LEU A 101 -3.19 0.58 -6.24
CA LEU A 101 -3.90 1.75 -5.71
C LEU A 101 -5.00 2.29 -6.66
N ILE A 102 -4.79 2.17 -7.97
CA ILE A 102 -5.84 2.46 -8.95
C ILE A 102 -7.00 1.46 -8.79
N LYS A 103 -6.68 0.17 -8.69
CA LYS A 103 -7.69 -0.91 -8.63
C LYS A 103 -8.41 -1.00 -7.29
N THR A 104 -7.87 -0.43 -6.21
CA THR A 104 -8.62 -0.24 -4.96
C THR A 104 -9.66 0.89 -5.09
N GLY A 105 -9.41 1.87 -5.97
CA GLY A 105 -10.16 3.12 -6.11
C GLY A 105 -9.51 4.31 -5.41
N LEU A 106 -8.32 4.16 -4.83
CA LEU A 106 -7.63 5.21 -4.07
C LEU A 106 -7.01 6.30 -4.97
N ILE A 107 -6.77 5.98 -6.24
CA ILE A 107 -6.20 6.89 -7.24
C ILE A 107 -7.10 6.82 -8.49
N PRO A 108 -7.48 7.95 -9.11
CA PRO A 108 -7.04 9.34 -8.86
C PRO A 108 -7.75 10.10 -7.73
N ALA A 109 -8.72 9.49 -7.03
CA ALA A 109 -9.50 10.15 -5.97
C ALA A 109 -10.19 11.47 -6.40
N LEU A 110 -10.74 11.50 -7.61
CA LEU A 110 -11.50 12.65 -8.10
C LEU A 110 -12.70 12.91 -7.17
N ASN A 111 -12.88 14.18 -6.76
CA ASN A 111 -13.91 14.60 -5.80
C ASN A 111 -13.81 13.90 -4.43
N GLU A 112 -12.61 13.50 -4.00
CA GLU A 112 -12.38 12.79 -2.73
C GLU A 112 -13.08 11.42 -2.66
N ASP A 113 -13.41 10.82 -3.81
CA ASP A 113 -13.89 9.43 -3.88
C ASP A 113 -12.71 8.45 -3.86
N TYR A 114 -12.49 7.81 -2.73
CA TYR A 114 -11.41 6.83 -2.50
C TYR A 114 -11.87 5.37 -2.63
N VAL A 115 -13.09 5.10 -3.09
CA VAL A 115 -13.67 3.74 -3.11
C VAL A 115 -14.07 3.28 -4.51
N THR A 116 -14.27 4.20 -5.44
CA THR A 116 -14.63 3.90 -6.82
C THR A 116 -13.40 3.86 -7.73
N GLN A 117 -13.18 2.73 -8.39
CA GLN A 117 -12.19 2.65 -9.45
C GLN A 117 -12.68 3.40 -10.70
N THR A 118 -12.01 4.51 -11.04
CA THR A 118 -12.35 5.36 -12.21
C THR A 118 -11.27 5.35 -13.30
N ALA A 119 -10.16 4.65 -13.07
CA ALA A 119 -9.05 4.47 -14.01
C ALA A 119 -8.62 3.00 -14.08
N THR A 120 -7.82 2.64 -15.09
CA THR A 120 -7.35 1.26 -15.32
C THR A 120 -5.85 1.12 -15.29
#